data_AF-A0A0P0E5M9-F1
#
_entry.id   AF-A0A0P0E5M9-F1
#
_cell.length_a   1.000
_cell.length_b   1.000
_cell.length_c   1.000
_cell.angle_alpha   90.00
_cell.angle_beta   90.00
_cell.angle_gamma   90.00
#
_symmetry.space_group_name_H-M   'P 1'
#
loop_
_entity.id
_entity.type
_entity.pdbx_description
1 polymer ?
#
loop_
_entity_poly.entity_id
_entity_poly.type
_entity_poly.pdbx_seq_one_letter_code
_entity_poly.pdbx_strand_id
1 'polypeptide(L)'
;MSGPANGPDSVPDTEPAPRVEVLRGAATPEEIAAVIAVVSEAYRVEEAGAVAEDTAGRSAWEVSARALRRPLRRELGWRGFTG
;
A
#
# COMPACT_ATOMS: atom_id res chain seq x y z
N MET A 1 -34.59 13.43 -19.60
CA MET A 1 -33.58 14.25 -18.92
C MET A 1 -32.22 13.71 -19.31
N SER A 2 -31.55 14.34 -20.27
CA SER A 2 -30.23 13.90 -20.76
C SER A 2 -29.15 14.31 -19.76
N GLY A 3 -28.33 13.34 -19.32
CA GLY A 3 -27.11 13.60 -18.55
C GLY A 3 -26.04 14.27 -19.41
N PRO A 4 -25.09 15.02 -18.83
CA PRO A 4 -24.07 15.68 -19.62
C PRO A 4 -23.15 14.62 -20.25
N ALA A 5 -22.93 14.76 -21.56
CA ALA A 5 -21.96 14.02 -22.32
C ALA A 5 -20.55 14.30 -21.78
N ASN A 6 -19.78 13.23 -21.49
CA ASN A 6 -18.34 13.33 -21.31
C ASN A 6 -17.76 14.06 -22.52
N GLY A 7 -17.18 15.25 -22.30
CA GLY A 7 -16.55 16.04 -23.35
C GLY A 7 -15.25 15.36 -23.82
N PRO A 8 -14.73 15.74 -25.01
CA PRO A 8 -13.51 15.16 -25.58
C PRO A 8 -12.22 15.43 -24.76
N ASP A 9 -12.32 16.19 -23.66
CA ASP A 9 -11.21 16.51 -22.75
C ASP A 9 -11.20 15.64 -21.47
N SER A 10 -11.92 14.51 -21.45
CA SER A 10 -11.72 13.50 -20.41
C SER A 10 -10.28 12.95 -20.52
N VAL A 11 -9.34 13.58 -19.82
CA VAL A 11 -8.02 13.01 -19.61
C VAL A 11 -8.24 11.66 -18.95
N PRO A 12 -7.73 10.54 -19.50
CA PRO A 12 -7.88 9.26 -18.84
C PRO A 12 -7.31 9.38 -17.43
N ASP A 13 -7.98 8.77 -16.44
CA ASP A 13 -7.45 8.59 -15.09
C ASP A 13 -6.15 7.80 -15.20
N THR A 14 -5.06 8.53 -15.44
CA THR A 14 -3.71 7.99 -15.50
C THR A 14 -3.29 7.92 -14.06
N GLU A 15 -3.14 6.71 -13.54
CA GLU A 15 -2.60 6.55 -12.20
C GLU A 15 -1.28 7.31 -12.09
N PRO A 16 -1.09 8.09 -11.01
CA PRO A 16 0.12 8.88 -10.85
C PRO A 16 1.32 7.93 -10.80
N ALA A 17 2.26 8.11 -11.73
CA ALA A 17 3.48 7.33 -11.77
C ALA A 17 4.30 7.50 -10.48
N PRO A 18 5.02 6.45 -10.02
CA PRO A 18 5.87 6.55 -8.86
C PRO A 18 6.97 7.61 -9.05
N ARG A 19 7.19 8.43 -8.01
CA ARG A 19 8.24 9.45 -8.02
C ARG A 19 9.60 8.79 -7.79
N VAL A 20 10.54 9.02 -8.71
CA VAL A 20 11.91 8.50 -8.64
C VAL A 20 12.91 9.66 -8.56
N GLU A 21 13.85 9.58 -7.63
CA GLU A 21 14.95 10.55 -7.49
C GLU A 21 16.29 9.81 -7.44
N VAL A 22 17.23 10.21 -8.31
CA VAL A 22 18.55 9.59 -8.42
C VAL A 22 19.55 10.36 -7.56
N LEU A 23 19.94 9.79 -6.43
CA LEU A 23 20.83 10.45 -5.47
C LEU A 23 22.32 10.35 -5.84
N ARG A 24 22.70 9.40 -6.71
CA ARG A 24 24.08 9.16 -7.15
C ARG A 24 24.13 8.58 -8.56
N GLY A 25 25.14 8.99 -9.33
CA GLY A 25 25.38 8.52 -10.70
C GLY A 25 24.56 9.30 -11.73
N ALA A 26 24.63 8.87 -12.98
CA ALA A 26 23.84 9.43 -14.08
C ALA A 26 23.06 8.29 -14.73
N ALA A 27 21.87 8.02 -14.19
CA ALA A 27 20.96 7.04 -14.77
C ALA A 27 20.44 7.55 -16.12
N THR A 28 20.36 6.66 -17.10
CA THR A 28 19.80 7.03 -18.41
C THR A 28 18.27 7.10 -18.35
N PRO A 29 17.62 7.79 -19.30
CA PRO A 29 16.17 7.79 -19.40
C PRO A 29 15.57 6.39 -19.49
N GLU A 30 16.22 5.47 -20.20
CA GLU A 30 15.79 4.09 -20.37
C GLU A 30 15.85 3.32 -19.04
N GLU A 31 16.90 3.53 -18.24
CA GLU A 31 17.02 2.90 -16.92
C GLU A 31 15.94 3.41 -15.96
N ILE A 32 15.64 4.71 -15.97
CA ILE A 32 14.55 5.28 -15.17
C ILE A 32 13.20 4.71 -15.61
N ALA A 33 12.96 4.62 -16.92
CA ALA A 33 11.75 4.02 -17.45
C ALA A 33 11.60 2.54 -17.04
N ALA A 34 12.69 1.77 -17.08
CA ALA A 34 12.70 0.38 -16.65
C ALA A 34 12.35 0.25 -15.16
N VAL A 35 12.92 1.09 -14.29
CA VAL A 35 12.61 1.09 -12.86
C VAL A 35 11.14 1.43 -12.61
N ILE A 36 10.62 2.49 -13.25
CA ILE A 36 9.21 2.87 -13.13
C ILE A 36 8.31 1.70 -13.56
N ALA A 37 8.59 1.09 -14.72
CA ALA A 37 7.80 -0.02 -15.24
C ALA A 37 7.75 -1.21 -14.25
N VAL A 38 8.90 -1.61 -13.72
CA VAL A 38 9.00 -2.73 -12.77
C VAL A 38 8.28 -2.44 -11.46
N VAL A 39 8.46 -1.24 -10.90
CA VAL A 39 7.82 -0.85 -9.64
C VAL A 39 6.30 -0.74 -9.82
N SER A 40 5.83 -0.12 -10.90
CA SER A 40 4.41 -0.03 -11.21
C SER A 40 3.77 -1.41 -11.44
N GLU A 41 4.48 -2.34 -12.08
CA GLU A 41 4.01 -3.73 -12.20
C GLU A 41 3.88 -4.40 -10.83
N ALA A 42 4.90 -4.28 -9.98
CA ALA A 42 4.86 -4.83 -8.63
C ALA A 42 3.67 -4.27 -7.84
N TYR A 43 3.44 -2.95 -7.90
CA TYR A 43 2.27 -2.33 -7.27
C TYR A 43 0.95 -2.92 -7.77
N ARG A 44 0.79 -3.10 -9.09
CA ARG A 44 -0.45 -3.66 -9.66
C ARG A 44 -0.68 -5.10 -9.26
N VAL A 45 0.38 -5.91 -9.20
CA VAL A 45 0.30 -7.30 -8.72
C VAL A 45 -0.14 -7.34 -7.26
N GLU A 46 0.46 -6.49 -6.41
CA GLU A 46 0.08 -6.38 -5.00
C GLU A 46 -1.36 -5.88 -4.85
N GLU A 47 -1.77 -4.86 -5.60
CA GLU A 47 -3.15 -4.35 -5.60
C GLU A 47 -4.15 -5.42 -6.02
N ALA A 48 -3.85 -6.17 -7.08
CA ALA A 48 -4.69 -7.26 -7.55
C ALA A 48 -4.79 -8.40 -6.52
N GLY A 49 -3.74 -8.60 -5.71
CA GLY A 49 -3.73 -9.51 -4.57
C GLY A 49 -4.38 -8.94 -3.30
N ALA A 50 -4.45 -7.62 -3.18
CA ALA A 50 -5.03 -6.88 -2.06
C ALA A 50 -6.56 -6.82 -2.13
N VAL A 51 -7.19 -7.96 -2.42
CA VAL A 51 -8.63 -8.14 -2.21
C VAL A 51 -8.83 -8.43 -0.72
N ALA A 52 -8.80 -7.40 0.10
CA ALA A 52 -9.24 -7.53 1.49
C ALA A 52 -10.71 -7.98 1.47
N GLU A 53 -11.01 -9.10 2.14
CA GLU A 53 -12.40 -9.44 2.42
C GLU A 53 -13.00 -8.27 3.22
N ASP A 54 -14.06 -7.65 2.69
CA ASP A 54 -14.85 -6.61 3.36
C ASP A 54 -15.71 -7.18 4.50
N THR A 55 -15.20 -8.23 5.16
CA THR A 55 -15.78 -8.68 6.41
C THR A 55 -15.20 -7.79 7.48
N ALA A 56 -16.06 -6.99 8.12
CA ALA A 56 -15.76 -6.17 9.30
C ALA A 56 -15.43 -7.04 10.54
N GLY A 57 -14.55 -8.01 10.39
CA GLY A 57 -13.95 -8.77 11.47
C GLY A 57 -12.91 -7.91 12.17
N ARG A 58 -12.78 -8.11 13.49
CA ARG A 58 -11.73 -7.44 14.27
C ARG A 58 -10.36 -7.92 13.77
N SER A 59 -9.48 -6.98 13.46
CA SER A 59 -8.12 -7.31 13.02
C SER A 59 -7.32 -7.99 14.16
N ALA A 60 -6.32 -8.80 13.80
CA ALA A 60 -5.41 -9.40 14.77
C ALA A 60 -4.70 -8.34 15.65
N TRP A 61 -4.46 -7.16 15.07
CA TRP A 61 -3.94 -5.99 15.78
C TRP A 61 -4.93 -5.44 16.82
N GLU A 62 -6.21 -5.27 16.47
CA GLU A 62 -7.24 -4.81 17.41
C GLU A 62 -7.47 -5.78 18.57
N VAL A 63 -7.32 -7.09 18.33
CA VAL A 63 -7.37 -8.11 19.37
C VAL A 63 -6.15 -7.97 20.29
N SER A 64 -4.94 -7.98 19.72
CA SER A 64 -3.68 -7.93 20.49
C SER A 64 -3.49 -6.61 21.25
N ALA A 65 -3.89 -5.47 20.66
CA ALA A 65 -3.81 -4.16 21.30
C ALA A 65 -4.66 -4.07 22.58
N ARG A 66 -5.77 -4.82 22.68
CA ARG A 66 -6.58 -4.87 23.89
C ARG A 66 -5.85 -5.57 25.04
N ALA A 67 -5.16 -6.68 24.76
CA ALA A 67 -4.35 -7.38 25.75
C ALA A 67 -3.18 -6.54 26.25
N LEU A 68 -2.69 -5.60 25.42
CA LEU A 68 -1.62 -4.64 25.75
C LEU A 68 -2.08 -3.40 26.53
N ARG A 69 -3.37 -3.26 26.89
CA ARG A 69 -3.85 -2.15 27.73
C ARG A 69 -3.27 -2.16 29.15
N ARG A 70 -2.74 -3.30 29.59
CA ARG A 70 -1.94 -3.38 30.80
C ARG A 70 -0.46 -3.37 30.40
N PRO A 71 0.40 -2.61 31.09
CA PRO A 71 1.83 -2.62 30.84
C PRO A 71 2.38 -4.05 30.85
N LEU A 72 3.18 -4.39 29.84
CA LEU A 72 3.78 -5.71 29.72
C LEU A 72 4.77 -5.91 30.88
N ARG A 73 4.67 -7.06 31.57
CA ARG A 73 5.58 -7.41 32.65
C ARG A 73 6.94 -7.80 32.09
N ARG A 74 7.81 -6.80 31.95
CA ARG A 74 9.19 -6.92 31.49
C ARG A 74 9.98 -7.99 32.25
N GLU A 75 9.64 -8.27 33.51
CA GLU A 75 10.29 -9.30 34.33
C GLU A 75 10.06 -10.73 33.84
N LEU A 76 8.95 -10.99 33.11
CA LEU A 76 8.58 -12.31 32.59
C LEU A 76 9.01 -12.51 31.12
N GLY A 77 9.56 -11.47 30.49
CA GLY A 77 9.89 -11.45 29.07
C GLY A 77 8.68 -11.69 28.16
N TRP A 78 8.94 -11.99 26.88
CA TRP A 78 7.89 -12.22 25.87
C TRP A 78 7.15 -13.55 26.02
N ARG A 79 7.67 -14.48 26.82
CA ARG A 79 7.11 -15.84 27.00
C ARG A 79 5.83 -15.90 27.84
N GLY A 80 5.51 -14.84 28.58
CA GLY A 80 4.32 -14.77 29.43
C GLY A 80 3.10 -14.13 28.77
N PHE A 81 3.20 -13.71 27.51
CA PHE A 81 2.09 -13.07 26.78
C PHE A 81 1.29 -14.11 26.02
N THR A 82 -0.01 -14.23 26.29
CA THR A 82 -0.91 -15.22 25.66
C THR A 82 -1.93 -14.65 24.68
N GLY A 83 -1.83 -13.35 24.35
CA GLY A 83 -2.81 -12.65 23.49
C GLY A 83 -4.13 -12.35 24.19
#